data_AF-A0A1M5R926-F1
#
_entry.id   AF-A0A1M5R926-F1
#
_cell.length_a   1.000
_cell.length_b   1.000
_cell.length_c   1.000
_cell.angle_alpha   90.00
_cell.angle_beta   90.00
_cell.angle_gamma   90.00
#
_symmetry.space_group_name_H-M   'P 1'
#
loop_
_entity.id
_entity.type
_entity.pdbx_description
1 polymer ?
#
loop_
_entity_poly.entity_id
_entity_poly.type
_entity_poly.pdbx_seq_one_letter_code
_entity_poly.pdbx_strand_id
1 'polypeptide(L)'
;MMKNIALFLFCLVSGLHQAQMNSEFTTNAQIDLGISRADELSASDPAQSIRLANEIYRASKKQGYTKGILGSSSILMARYYDAGNHKKVIDLSSEAEKLAIELKDNAKLANVYRLRASSYTELGFNDESIRDYKKALTISEKVSSNDRKNYLKSLTYTGICGYFAHINAPLDSVIAYQKKALESAVSISENKDFISRKYHLLALSYINLGMTSVASHRIKDAENYFLKALKISQNPDYGVPKRINITILSEYAWLYYDQKKYRQAVEYAQKAEQSEKTLSIPYIRRDLYEVSFKSYVELGEKEASKKYMNLYTKLNDSLVNEEKKTINSPVKQILDKQGEAYTWNIQKIIMFSGGCMAVLLAGGLFLWNRNKKKLHKKYDIVIKNLKAAHQLQAETITRPEVSSEKSISITDETVKTILTKLEKFEKSRKFTRKDLSLTSLANDLNTNTRYLSEIIKQYKGNNYNNYINGLRINYITNKLYESPIYREYKISYLAEACGFSSREVFAVVFKKETGVSPSYFINNLKKDSMESSTQDFIQNPE
;
A
#
# COMPACT_ATOMS: atom_id res chain seq x y z
N MET A 1 60.57 4.08 29.96
CA MET A 1 60.03 5.34 29.40
C MET A 1 60.15 5.42 27.87
N MET A 2 61.30 5.07 27.28
CA MET A 2 61.52 5.16 25.81
C MET A 2 60.64 4.26 24.93
N LYS A 3 60.23 3.06 25.38
CA LYS A 3 59.36 2.16 24.60
C LYS A 3 57.95 2.73 24.35
N ASN A 4 57.41 3.51 25.29
CA ASN A 4 56.08 4.12 25.15
C ASN A 4 56.12 5.36 24.24
N ILE A 5 57.25 6.06 24.19
CA ILE A 5 57.45 7.22 23.30
C ILE A 5 57.55 6.78 21.84
N ALA A 6 58.24 5.66 21.56
CA ALA A 6 58.31 5.07 20.22
C ALA A 6 56.93 4.58 19.72
N LEU A 7 56.13 3.97 20.61
CA LEU A 7 54.77 3.54 20.27
C LEU A 7 53.84 4.74 20.00
N PHE A 8 53.98 5.81 20.79
CA PHE A 8 53.20 7.04 20.62
C PHE A 8 53.57 7.81 19.34
N LEU A 9 54.87 7.87 19.01
CA LEU A 9 55.38 8.44 17.76
C LEU A 9 54.97 7.60 16.55
N PHE A 10 54.98 6.27 16.66
CA PHE A 10 54.49 5.40 15.59
C PHE A 10 52.98 5.60 15.35
N CYS A 11 52.17 5.71 16.41
CA CYS A 11 50.75 6.04 16.32
C CYS A 11 50.48 7.44 15.74
N LEU A 12 51.33 8.43 16.04
CA LEU A 12 51.25 9.78 15.47
C LEU A 12 51.62 9.80 13.99
N VAL A 13 52.68 9.09 13.59
CA VAL A 13 53.11 9.00 12.19
C VAL A 13 52.09 8.20 11.36
N SER A 14 51.56 7.08 11.88
CA SER A 14 50.49 6.33 11.22
C SER A 14 49.18 7.14 11.20
N GLY A 15 48.87 7.89 12.25
CA GLY A 15 47.72 8.81 12.30
C GLY A 15 47.82 9.97 11.31
N LEU A 16 49.03 10.51 11.11
CA LEU A 16 49.31 11.56 10.12
C LEU A 16 49.33 11.02 8.68
N HIS A 17 49.83 9.80 8.45
CA HIS A 17 49.75 9.14 7.14
C HIS A 17 48.30 8.81 6.76
N GLN A 18 47.49 8.37 7.73
CA GLN A 18 46.08 8.07 7.54
C GLN A 18 45.22 9.34 7.45
N ALA A 19 45.68 10.47 8.02
CA ALA A 19 45.11 11.79 7.81
C ALA A 19 45.52 12.42 6.46
N GLN A 20 46.73 12.18 5.96
CA GLN A 20 47.15 12.62 4.63
C GLN A 20 46.45 11.86 3.49
N MET A 21 46.13 10.58 3.67
CA MET A 21 45.27 9.81 2.75
C MET A 21 43.81 10.33 2.66
N ASN A 22 43.37 11.17 3.60
CA ASN A 22 42.03 11.78 3.61
C ASN A 22 41.95 13.13 2.87
N SER A 23 43.01 13.56 2.16
CA SER A 23 43.17 14.97 1.75
C SER A 23 42.99 15.30 0.26
N GLU A 24 42.75 14.34 -0.64
CA GLU A 24 42.74 14.66 -2.08
C GLU A 24 41.46 15.40 -2.56
N PHE A 25 40.34 15.24 -1.84
CA PHE A 25 39.04 15.82 -2.19
C PHE A 25 38.50 16.70 -1.07
N THR A 26 39.11 17.87 -0.85
CA THR A 26 38.65 18.85 0.16
C THR A 26 37.75 19.93 -0.41
N THR A 27 37.68 20.06 -1.73
CA THR A 27 36.86 21.05 -2.45
C THR A 27 35.97 20.40 -3.53
N ASN A 28 34.85 21.06 -3.86
CA ASN A 28 33.96 20.61 -4.95
C ASN A 28 34.66 20.54 -6.32
N ALA A 29 35.63 21.43 -6.59
CA ALA A 29 36.39 21.42 -7.84
C ALA A 29 37.29 20.18 -7.96
N GLN A 30 37.96 19.80 -6.87
CA GLN A 30 38.74 18.55 -6.83
C GLN A 30 37.84 17.33 -7.02
N ILE A 31 36.63 17.34 -6.44
CA ILE A 31 35.65 16.27 -6.63
C ILE A 31 35.25 16.16 -8.11
N ASP A 32 34.93 17.27 -8.77
CA ASP A 32 34.54 17.28 -10.20
C ASP A 32 35.68 16.78 -11.11
N LEU A 33 36.93 17.16 -10.82
CA LEU A 33 38.12 16.65 -11.52
C LEU A 33 38.31 15.14 -11.26
N GLY A 34 38.17 14.71 -10.01
CA GLY A 34 38.26 13.31 -9.62
C GLY A 34 37.24 12.44 -10.34
N ILE A 35 36.01 12.94 -10.52
CA ILE A 35 34.95 12.24 -11.27
C ILE A 35 35.37 12.04 -12.72
N SER A 36 35.91 13.08 -13.36
CA SER A 36 36.38 12.99 -14.75
C SER A 36 37.51 11.96 -14.89
N ARG A 37 38.48 11.99 -13.97
CA ARG A 37 39.56 11.00 -13.90
C ARG A 37 39.05 9.57 -13.67
N ALA A 38 38.04 9.40 -12.81
CA ALA A 38 37.43 8.09 -12.56
C ALA A 38 36.68 7.56 -13.80
N ASP A 39 36.06 8.44 -14.60
CA ASP A 39 35.42 8.06 -15.86
C ASP A 39 36.46 7.64 -16.91
N GLU A 40 37.57 8.38 -17.05
CA GLU A 40 38.69 8.02 -17.94
C GLU A 40 39.30 6.66 -17.58
N LEU A 41 39.53 6.41 -16.28
CA LEU A 41 40.03 5.13 -15.79
C LEU A 41 39.07 3.96 -16.03
N SER A 42 37.78 4.23 -16.26
CA SER A 42 36.78 3.17 -16.42
C SER A 42 37.07 2.25 -17.61
N ALA A 43 37.74 2.74 -18.64
CA ALA A 43 38.10 1.96 -19.83
C ALA A 43 39.43 1.21 -19.67
N SER A 44 40.38 1.76 -18.90
CA SER A 44 41.76 1.25 -18.79
C SER A 44 42.03 0.47 -17.51
N ASP A 45 41.50 0.91 -16.37
CA ASP A 45 41.60 0.26 -15.07
C ASP A 45 40.26 0.38 -14.29
N PRO A 46 39.30 -0.53 -14.57
CA PRO A 46 38.01 -0.53 -13.88
C PRO A 46 38.12 -0.66 -12.36
N ALA A 47 39.13 -1.37 -11.85
CA ALA A 47 39.31 -1.57 -10.41
C ALA A 47 39.73 -0.27 -9.73
N GLN A 48 40.67 0.48 -10.33
CA GLN A 48 41.05 1.80 -9.85
C GLN A 48 39.92 2.81 -9.99
N SER A 49 39.15 2.76 -11.09
CA SER A 49 37.95 3.58 -11.26
C SER A 49 36.95 3.38 -10.12
N ILE A 50 36.67 2.12 -9.73
CA ILE A 50 35.79 1.82 -8.58
C ILE A 50 36.37 2.37 -7.27
N ARG A 51 37.67 2.19 -7.01
CA ARG A 51 38.30 2.70 -5.77
C ARG A 51 38.17 4.22 -5.67
N LEU A 52 38.58 4.92 -6.72
CA LEU A 52 38.53 6.38 -6.81
C LEU A 52 37.10 6.90 -6.67
N ALA A 53 36.14 6.30 -7.39
CA ALA A 53 34.74 6.70 -7.31
C ALA A 53 34.15 6.48 -5.90
N ASN A 54 34.56 5.45 -5.17
CA ASN A 54 34.15 5.26 -3.76
C ASN A 54 34.73 6.32 -2.83
N GLU A 55 35.99 6.72 -3.02
CA GLU A 55 36.63 7.78 -2.24
C GLU A 55 35.92 9.13 -2.47
N ILE A 56 35.66 9.46 -3.74
CA ILE A 56 34.91 10.65 -4.15
C ILE A 56 33.50 10.63 -3.57
N TYR A 57 32.80 9.49 -3.60
CA TYR A 57 31.47 9.34 -3.03
C TYR A 57 31.48 9.65 -1.52
N ARG A 58 32.44 9.11 -0.76
CA ARG A 58 32.58 9.36 0.68
C ARG A 58 32.93 10.83 0.97
N ALA A 59 33.85 11.42 0.21
CA ALA A 59 34.21 12.83 0.36
C ALA A 59 33.02 13.76 0.07
N SER A 60 32.30 13.50 -1.03
CA SER A 60 31.11 14.26 -1.41
C SER A 60 30.00 14.15 -0.36
N LYS A 61 29.81 12.97 0.23
CA LYS A 61 28.89 12.74 1.35
C LYS A 61 29.23 13.56 2.57
N LYS A 62 30.51 13.57 2.97
CA LYS A 62 31.00 14.35 4.11
C LYS A 62 30.79 15.86 3.91
N GLN A 63 30.92 16.34 2.68
CA GLN A 63 30.75 17.76 2.32
C GLN A 63 29.30 18.15 1.98
N GLY A 64 28.37 17.18 1.88
CA GLY A 64 27.00 17.45 1.41
C GLY A 64 26.93 17.86 -0.07
N TYR A 65 27.95 17.58 -0.87
CA TYR A 65 28.01 17.99 -2.28
C TYR A 65 27.22 17.02 -3.18
N THR A 66 25.94 17.32 -3.40
CA THR A 66 24.98 16.46 -4.11
C THR A 66 25.39 16.10 -5.54
N LYS A 67 25.95 17.04 -6.31
CA LYS A 67 26.46 16.78 -7.67
C LYS A 67 27.63 15.78 -7.65
N GLY A 68 28.52 15.87 -6.66
CA GLY A 68 29.61 14.92 -6.44
C GLY A 68 29.11 13.52 -6.07
N ILE A 69 28.11 13.43 -5.19
CA ILE A 69 27.45 12.16 -4.82
C ILE A 69 26.83 11.52 -6.05
N LEU A 70 26.06 12.27 -6.84
CA LEU A 70 25.40 11.73 -8.04
C LEU A 70 26.41 11.31 -9.12
N GLY A 71 27.45 12.11 -9.36
CA GLY A 71 28.48 11.81 -10.35
C GLY A 71 29.25 10.53 -10.02
N SER A 72 29.76 10.41 -8.79
CA SER A 72 30.44 9.21 -8.31
C SER A 72 29.52 7.98 -8.28
N SER A 73 28.26 8.13 -7.84
CA SER A 73 27.27 7.05 -7.85
C SER A 73 27.00 6.53 -9.26
N SER A 74 26.94 7.42 -10.26
CA SER A 74 26.71 7.03 -11.66
C SER A 74 27.84 6.16 -12.20
N ILE A 75 29.09 6.49 -11.87
CA ILE A 75 30.27 5.68 -12.24
C ILE A 75 30.24 4.34 -11.50
N LEU A 76 30.02 4.37 -10.17
CA LEU A 76 29.96 3.16 -9.35
C LEU A 76 28.87 2.19 -9.83
N MET A 77 27.67 2.69 -10.15
CA MET A 77 26.59 1.85 -10.69
C MET A 77 27.00 1.18 -12.00
N ALA A 78 27.62 1.91 -12.93
CA ALA A 78 28.07 1.33 -14.19
C ALA A 78 29.15 0.25 -13.96
N ARG A 79 30.15 0.54 -13.11
CA ARG A 79 31.24 -0.40 -12.82
C ARG A 79 30.80 -1.61 -12.01
N TYR A 80 29.88 -1.43 -11.06
CA TYR A 80 29.30 -2.56 -10.33
C TYR A 80 28.44 -3.43 -11.23
N TYR A 81 27.71 -2.85 -12.19
CA TYR A 81 27.01 -3.61 -13.21
C TYR A 81 27.98 -4.44 -14.06
N ASP A 82 29.04 -3.80 -14.59
CA ASP A 82 30.06 -4.47 -15.41
C ASP A 82 30.76 -5.61 -14.63
N ALA A 83 30.88 -5.46 -13.30
CA ALA A 83 31.44 -6.47 -12.41
C ALA A 83 30.42 -7.52 -11.90
N GLY A 84 29.18 -7.52 -12.39
CA GLY A 84 28.12 -8.45 -11.98
C GLY A 84 27.57 -8.21 -10.56
N ASN A 85 27.87 -7.07 -9.95
CA ASN A 85 27.42 -6.72 -8.59
C ASN A 85 26.08 -5.97 -8.62
N HIS A 86 25.05 -6.65 -9.14
CA HIS A 86 23.70 -6.10 -9.36
C HIS A 86 23.05 -5.56 -8.08
N LYS A 87 23.32 -6.19 -6.93
CA LYS A 87 22.83 -5.70 -5.63
C LYS A 87 23.30 -4.28 -5.32
N LYS A 88 24.60 -4.01 -5.48
CA LYS A 88 25.16 -2.68 -5.20
C LYS A 88 24.60 -1.62 -6.15
N VAL A 89 24.30 -2.00 -7.39
CA VAL A 89 23.61 -1.11 -8.35
C VAL A 89 22.24 -0.72 -7.80
N ILE A 90 21.45 -1.70 -7.34
CA ILE A 90 20.13 -1.47 -6.75
C ILE A 90 20.23 -0.62 -5.47
N ASP A 91 21.16 -0.96 -4.56
CA ASP A 91 21.35 -0.22 -3.30
C ASP A 91 21.70 1.27 -3.53
N LEU A 92 22.54 1.57 -4.53
CA LEU A 92 22.90 2.95 -4.88
C LEU A 92 21.81 3.69 -5.65
N SER A 93 20.96 2.96 -6.37
CA SER A 93 20.03 3.55 -7.33
C SER A 93 19.00 4.49 -6.72
N SER A 94 18.50 4.21 -5.51
CA SER A 94 17.42 4.99 -4.89
C SER A 94 17.88 6.40 -4.55
N GLU A 95 19.11 6.52 -4.05
CA GLU A 95 19.72 7.83 -3.80
C GLU A 95 20.07 8.55 -5.10
N ALA A 96 20.69 7.84 -6.05
CA ALA A 96 21.04 8.42 -7.34
C ALA A 96 19.80 8.94 -8.09
N GLU A 97 18.68 8.22 -8.03
CA GLU A 97 17.39 8.64 -8.59
C GLU A 97 16.91 9.94 -7.95
N LYS A 98 16.86 10.00 -6.61
CA LYS A 98 16.43 11.20 -5.87
C LYS A 98 17.29 12.41 -6.23
N LEU A 99 18.61 12.25 -6.20
CA LEU A 99 19.55 13.34 -6.51
C LEU A 99 19.47 13.77 -7.98
N ALA A 100 19.28 12.84 -8.92
CA ALA A 100 19.13 13.19 -10.33
C ALA A 100 17.84 13.98 -10.59
N ILE A 101 16.75 13.67 -9.88
CA ILE A 101 15.50 14.44 -9.93
C ILE A 101 15.71 15.85 -9.35
N GLU A 102 16.33 15.95 -8.17
CA GLU A 102 16.61 17.21 -7.49
C GLU A 102 17.48 18.14 -8.35
N LEU A 103 18.53 17.59 -8.96
CA LEU A 103 19.45 18.31 -9.84
C LEU A 103 18.93 18.49 -11.27
N LYS A 104 17.74 17.95 -11.59
CA LYS A 104 17.13 17.96 -12.94
C LYS A 104 18.05 17.38 -14.04
N ASP A 105 18.89 16.40 -13.68
CA ASP A 105 19.80 15.72 -14.62
C ASP A 105 19.11 14.51 -15.26
N ASN A 106 18.29 14.78 -16.28
CA ASN A 106 17.53 13.74 -16.99
C ASN A 106 18.42 12.65 -17.59
N ALA A 107 19.65 12.98 -18.00
CA ALA A 107 20.54 11.99 -18.60
C ALA A 107 21.02 10.97 -17.58
N LYS A 108 21.45 11.43 -16.39
CA LYS A 108 21.81 10.51 -15.29
C LYS A 108 20.60 9.76 -14.78
N LEU A 109 19.45 10.42 -14.65
CA LEU A 109 18.21 9.76 -14.22
C LEU A 109 17.80 8.61 -15.16
N ALA A 110 17.83 8.83 -16.48
CA ALA A 110 17.58 7.77 -17.46
C ALA A 110 18.58 6.61 -17.32
N ASN A 111 19.86 6.92 -17.10
CA ASN A 111 20.89 5.91 -16.96
C ASN A 111 20.77 5.11 -15.64
N VAL A 112 20.34 5.75 -14.55
CA VAL A 112 20.03 5.10 -13.25
C VAL A 112 18.93 4.07 -13.46
N TYR A 113 17.80 4.46 -14.08
CA TYR A 113 16.71 3.53 -14.38
C TYR A 113 17.18 2.37 -15.27
N ARG A 114 17.96 2.66 -16.32
CA ARG A 114 18.48 1.63 -17.24
C ARG A 114 19.37 0.60 -16.53
N LEU A 115 20.34 1.05 -15.73
CA LEU A 115 21.27 0.17 -15.02
C LEU A 115 20.54 -0.65 -13.94
N ARG A 116 19.58 -0.04 -13.24
CA ARG A 116 18.75 -0.75 -12.28
C ARG A 116 17.86 -1.78 -12.96
N ALA A 117 17.23 -1.44 -14.08
CA ALA A 117 16.43 -2.37 -14.87
C ALA A 117 17.26 -3.58 -15.33
N SER A 118 18.45 -3.34 -15.89
CA SER A 118 19.35 -4.44 -16.24
C SER A 118 19.74 -5.28 -15.04
N SER A 119 20.01 -4.66 -13.88
CA SER A 119 20.33 -5.40 -12.65
C SER A 119 19.14 -6.22 -12.14
N TYR A 120 17.91 -5.74 -12.30
CA TYR A 120 16.71 -6.51 -12.01
C TYR A 120 16.52 -7.69 -12.96
N THR A 121 16.82 -7.53 -14.26
CA THR A 121 16.80 -8.63 -15.24
C THR A 121 17.73 -9.76 -14.80
N GLU A 122 18.98 -9.45 -14.49
CA GLU A 122 20.00 -10.43 -14.11
C GLU A 122 19.65 -11.16 -12.80
N LEU A 123 18.88 -10.51 -11.93
CA LEU A 123 18.41 -11.07 -10.67
C LEU A 123 17.01 -11.73 -10.77
N GLY A 124 16.39 -11.73 -11.96
CA GLY A 124 15.07 -12.34 -12.19
C GLY A 124 13.85 -11.52 -11.75
N PHE A 125 14.02 -10.25 -11.38
CA PHE A 125 12.94 -9.32 -11.02
C PHE A 125 12.29 -8.70 -12.27
N ASN A 126 11.53 -9.50 -13.01
CA ASN A 126 11.06 -9.17 -14.35
C ASN A 126 10.13 -7.96 -14.42
N ASP A 127 9.24 -7.79 -13.44
CA ASP A 127 8.25 -6.71 -13.42
C ASP A 127 8.90 -5.35 -13.12
N GLU A 128 9.84 -5.33 -12.18
CA GLU A 128 10.64 -4.16 -11.85
C GLU A 128 11.56 -3.77 -13.02
N SER A 129 12.17 -4.76 -13.67
CA SER A 129 13.04 -4.56 -14.83
C SER A 129 12.31 -3.83 -15.97
N ILE A 130 11.22 -4.39 -16.49
CA ILE A 130 10.53 -3.79 -17.63
C ILE A 130 9.92 -2.43 -17.30
N ARG A 131 9.48 -2.23 -16.06
CA ARG A 131 8.97 -0.94 -15.57
C ARG A 131 10.06 0.13 -15.64
N ASP A 132 11.26 -0.18 -15.16
CA ASP A 132 12.35 0.79 -15.15
C ASP A 132 12.96 1.02 -16.54
N TYR A 133 12.99 0.02 -17.42
CA TYR A 133 13.32 0.27 -18.83
C TYR A 133 12.34 1.25 -19.50
N LYS A 134 11.03 1.11 -19.25
CA LYS A 134 10.02 2.06 -19.76
C LYS A 134 10.26 3.47 -19.21
N LYS A 135 10.59 3.60 -17.91
CA LYS A 135 10.96 4.91 -17.33
C LYS A 135 12.22 5.48 -17.98
N ALA A 136 13.26 4.66 -18.19
CA ALA A 136 14.50 5.07 -18.83
C ALA A 136 14.25 5.64 -20.23
N LEU A 137 13.41 5.00 -21.04
CA LEU A 137 13.01 5.52 -22.36
C LEU A 137 12.26 6.86 -22.24
N THR A 138 11.25 6.94 -21.38
CA THR A 138 10.46 8.17 -21.17
C THR A 138 11.32 9.35 -20.72
N ILE A 139 12.27 9.12 -19.81
CA ILE A 139 13.17 10.16 -19.33
C ILE A 139 14.22 10.53 -20.38
N SER A 140 14.69 9.56 -21.19
CA SER A 140 15.64 9.83 -22.28
C SER A 140 15.09 10.82 -23.29
N GLU A 141 13.77 10.83 -23.55
CA GLU A 141 13.12 11.82 -24.42
C GLU A 141 13.22 13.27 -23.88
N LYS A 142 13.45 13.44 -22.57
CA LYS A 142 13.62 14.76 -21.92
C LYS A 142 15.08 15.23 -21.90
N VAL A 143 16.01 14.49 -22.51
CA VAL A 143 17.43 14.87 -22.58
C VAL A 143 17.64 15.81 -23.77
N SER A 144 18.18 17.01 -23.51
CA SER A 144 18.30 18.07 -24.52
C SER A 144 19.29 17.75 -25.64
N SER A 145 20.41 17.07 -25.33
CA SER A 145 21.38 16.65 -26.34
C SER A 145 20.84 15.46 -27.13
N ASN A 146 20.64 15.64 -28.44
CA ASN A 146 20.13 14.59 -29.33
C ASN A 146 21.05 13.35 -29.35
N ASP A 147 22.38 13.55 -29.39
CA ASP A 147 23.34 12.46 -29.34
C ASP A 147 23.26 11.68 -28.01
N ARG A 148 23.19 12.40 -26.88
CA ARG A 148 23.08 11.76 -25.56
C ARG A 148 21.75 11.03 -25.40
N LYS A 149 20.65 11.61 -25.87
CA LYS A 149 19.33 10.99 -25.94
C LYS A 149 19.38 9.67 -26.72
N ASN A 150 19.91 9.70 -27.93
CA ASN A 150 19.97 8.53 -28.81
C ASN A 150 20.95 7.46 -28.28
N TYR A 151 22.05 7.87 -27.66
CA TYR A 151 22.96 6.98 -26.94
C TYR A 151 22.24 6.22 -25.81
N LEU A 152 21.51 6.94 -24.95
CA LEU A 152 20.76 6.34 -23.85
C LEU A 152 19.63 5.44 -24.35
N LYS A 153 18.90 5.84 -25.40
CA LYS A 153 17.86 5.01 -26.03
C LYS A 153 18.44 3.73 -26.60
N SER A 154 19.56 3.80 -27.34
CA SER A 154 20.22 2.62 -27.90
C SER A 154 20.63 1.63 -26.80
N LEU A 155 21.30 2.10 -25.75
CA LEU A 155 21.64 1.27 -24.59
C LEU A 155 20.42 0.67 -23.89
N THR A 156 19.34 1.44 -23.77
CA THR A 156 18.10 1.00 -23.11
C THR A 156 17.40 -0.08 -23.93
N TYR A 157 17.31 0.09 -25.25
CA TYR A 157 16.77 -0.92 -26.14
C TYR A 157 17.62 -2.20 -26.14
N THR A 158 18.95 -2.10 -26.11
CA THR A 158 19.83 -3.26 -25.93
C THR A 158 19.55 -3.98 -24.61
N GLY A 159 19.36 -3.24 -23.51
CA GLY A 159 18.95 -3.83 -22.23
C GLY A 159 17.60 -4.55 -22.29
N ILE A 160 16.61 -3.95 -22.96
CA ILE A 160 15.30 -4.58 -23.21
C ILE A 160 15.44 -5.87 -24.02
N CYS A 161 16.35 -5.94 -24.99
CA CYS A 161 16.64 -7.16 -25.73
C CYS A 161 17.15 -8.27 -24.79
N GLY A 162 18.07 -7.92 -23.87
CA GLY A 162 18.54 -8.83 -22.83
C GLY A 162 17.39 -9.32 -21.93
N TYR A 163 16.50 -8.42 -21.50
CA TYR A 163 15.29 -8.79 -20.76
C TYR A 163 14.42 -9.80 -21.52
N PHE A 164 14.14 -9.55 -22.80
CA PHE A 164 13.32 -10.47 -23.60
C PHE A 164 13.98 -11.83 -23.79
N ALA A 165 15.31 -11.88 -23.90
CA ALA A 165 16.04 -13.14 -23.91
C ALA A 165 15.88 -13.89 -22.58
N HIS A 166 16.00 -13.21 -21.43
CA HIS A 166 15.83 -13.82 -20.10
C HIS A 166 14.45 -14.44 -19.86
N ILE A 167 13.39 -13.80 -20.38
CA ILE A 167 12.02 -14.33 -20.24
C ILE A 167 11.63 -15.28 -21.39
N ASN A 168 12.57 -15.65 -22.26
CA ASN A 168 12.34 -16.49 -23.44
C ASN A 168 11.20 -15.96 -24.34
N ALA A 169 11.15 -14.65 -24.56
CA ALA A 169 10.14 -14.04 -25.41
C ALA A 169 10.34 -14.42 -26.89
N PRO A 170 9.28 -14.31 -27.73
CA PRO A 170 9.38 -14.58 -29.15
C PRO A 170 10.46 -13.73 -29.83
N LEU A 171 11.18 -14.34 -30.77
CA LEU A 171 12.33 -13.74 -31.45
C LEU A 171 11.97 -12.43 -32.16
N ASP A 172 10.75 -12.30 -32.69
CA ASP A 172 10.27 -11.08 -33.33
C ASP A 172 10.31 -9.86 -32.41
N SER A 173 10.01 -10.06 -31.12
CA SER A 173 10.10 -8.99 -30.12
C SER A 173 11.55 -8.55 -29.95
N VAL A 174 12.47 -9.51 -29.85
CA VAL A 174 13.91 -9.23 -29.73
C VAL A 174 14.40 -8.47 -30.96
N ILE A 175 14.07 -8.92 -32.17
CA ILE A 175 14.45 -8.27 -33.44
C ILE A 175 13.92 -6.83 -33.50
N ALA A 176 12.66 -6.60 -33.11
CA ALA A 176 12.05 -5.27 -33.16
C ALA A 176 12.81 -4.27 -32.27
N TYR A 177 13.21 -4.69 -31.07
CA TYR A 177 13.98 -3.83 -30.17
C TYR A 177 15.45 -3.68 -30.58
N GLN A 178 16.07 -4.70 -31.17
CA GLN A 178 17.41 -4.59 -31.76
C GLN A 178 17.44 -3.58 -32.91
N LYS A 179 16.42 -3.56 -33.77
CA LYS A 179 16.28 -2.55 -34.83
C LYS A 179 16.16 -1.14 -34.25
N LYS A 180 15.35 -0.94 -33.20
CA LYS A 180 15.26 0.35 -32.50
C LYS A 180 16.59 0.78 -31.86
N ALA A 181 17.36 -0.18 -31.32
CA ALA A 181 18.69 0.07 -30.78
C ALA A 181 19.66 0.55 -31.88
N LEU A 182 19.63 -0.12 -33.04
CA LEU A 182 20.42 0.23 -34.21
C LEU A 182 20.03 1.61 -34.78
N GLU A 183 18.74 1.89 -34.97
CA GLU A 183 18.22 3.18 -35.44
C GLU A 183 18.67 4.33 -34.53
N SER A 184 18.59 4.12 -33.22
CA SER A 184 19.07 5.08 -32.23
C SER A 184 20.59 5.28 -32.35
N ALA A 185 21.38 4.21 -32.51
CA ALA A 185 22.83 4.31 -32.69
C ALA A 185 23.24 5.03 -33.98
N VAL A 186 22.55 4.78 -35.10
CA VAL A 186 22.79 5.46 -36.38
C VAL A 186 22.55 6.97 -36.27
N SER A 187 21.57 7.37 -35.47
CA SER A 187 21.17 8.77 -35.27
C SER A 187 22.14 9.60 -34.42
N ILE A 188 23.23 8.99 -33.92
CA ILE A 188 24.28 9.67 -33.17
C ILE A 188 25.30 10.27 -34.16
N SER A 189 25.69 11.52 -33.94
CA SER A 189 26.69 12.20 -34.76
C SER A 189 28.13 11.71 -34.50
N GLU A 190 29.05 12.00 -35.42
CA GLU A 190 30.45 11.55 -35.36
C GLU A 190 31.40 12.60 -34.78
N ASN A 191 30.92 13.32 -33.77
CA ASN A 191 31.78 14.25 -33.03
C ASN A 191 32.75 13.51 -32.08
N LYS A 192 33.75 14.24 -31.58
CA LYS A 192 34.82 13.71 -30.71
C LYS A 192 34.30 12.96 -29.48
N ASP A 193 33.19 13.41 -28.89
CA ASP A 193 32.65 12.84 -27.65
C ASP A 193 31.86 11.54 -27.89
N PHE A 194 31.35 11.34 -29.11
CA PHE A 194 30.40 10.29 -29.44
C PHE A 194 30.86 9.30 -30.50
N ILE A 195 31.91 9.57 -31.29
CA ILE A 195 32.36 8.67 -32.36
C ILE A 195 32.60 7.23 -31.84
N SER A 196 33.38 7.07 -30.78
CA SER A 196 33.65 5.75 -30.19
C SER A 196 32.39 5.10 -29.61
N ARG A 197 31.54 5.88 -28.96
CA ARG A 197 30.26 5.42 -28.40
C ARG A 197 29.30 4.93 -29.50
N LYS A 198 29.19 5.69 -30.58
CA LYS A 198 28.36 5.38 -31.76
C LYS A 198 28.79 4.05 -32.36
N TYR A 199 30.06 3.94 -32.74
CA TYR A 199 30.55 2.75 -33.43
C TYR A 199 30.58 1.52 -32.52
N HIS A 200 30.81 1.69 -31.22
CA HIS A 200 30.59 0.61 -30.25
C HIS A 200 29.15 0.09 -30.25
N LEU A 201 28.15 0.98 -30.21
CA LEU A 201 26.74 0.61 -30.26
C LEU A 201 26.33 -0.01 -31.59
N LEU A 202 26.83 0.51 -32.71
CA LEU A 202 26.58 -0.05 -34.05
C LEU A 202 27.14 -1.47 -34.16
N ALA A 203 28.39 -1.70 -33.73
CA ALA A 203 29.00 -3.03 -33.75
C ALA A 203 28.21 -4.02 -32.89
N LEU A 204 27.83 -3.64 -31.66
CA LEU A 204 26.99 -4.48 -30.80
C LEU A 204 25.62 -4.77 -31.43
N SER A 205 24.98 -3.77 -32.03
CA SER A 205 23.68 -3.95 -32.68
C SER A 205 23.77 -4.92 -33.86
N TYR A 206 24.82 -4.82 -34.67
CA TYR A 206 25.06 -5.75 -35.77
C TYR A 206 25.40 -7.16 -35.29
N ILE A 207 26.21 -7.32 -34.24
CA ILE A 207 26.46 -8.63 -33.63
C ILE A 207 25.12 -9.27 -33.19
N ASN A 208 24.31 -8.54 -32.44
CA ASN A 208 23.04 -9.06 -31.92
C ASN A 208 22.05 -9.43 -33.04
N LEU A 209 21.94 -8.59 -34.09
CA LEU A 209 21.13 -8.89 -35.27
C LEU A 209 21.67 -10.11 -36.03
N GLY A 210 22.99 -10.28 -36.09
CA GLY A 210 23.66 -11.43 -36.67
C GLY A 210 23.30 -12.72 -35.92
N MET A 211 23.50 -12.75 -34.61
CA MET A 211 23.15 -13.88 -33.73
C MET A 211 21.66 -14.26 -33.87
N THR A 212 20.79 -13.24 -33.88
CA THR A 212 19.35 -13.46 -34.01
C THR A 212 18.96 -13.97 -35.40
N SER A 213 19.70 -13.57 -36.44
CA SER A 213 19.52 -14.09 -37.80
C SER A 213 19.98 -15.54 -37.91
N VAL A 214 21.05 -15.94 -37.22
CA VAL A 214 21.45 -17.36 -37.08
C VAL A 214 20.33 -18.16 -36.43
N ALA A 215 19.81 -17.69 -35.30
CA ALA A 215 18.68 -18.34 -34.60
C ALA A 215 17.40 -18.41 -35.47
N SER A 216 17.24 -17.51 -36.44
CA SER A 216 16.14 -17.53 -37.42
C SER A 216 16.45 -18.35 -38.69
N HIS A 217 17.58 -19.06 -38.74
CA HIS A 217 18.10 -19.74 -39.94
C HIS A 217 18.34 -18.83 -41.18
N ARG A 218 18.49 -17.52 -40.97
CA ARG A 218 18.80 -16.52 -42.01
C ARG A 218 20.31 -16.30 -42.11
N ILE A 219 21.00 -17.32 -42.58
CA ILE A 219 22.48 -17.38 -42.59
C ILE A 219 23.12 -16.23 -43.37
N LYS A 220 22.60 -15.88 -44.55
CA LYS A 220 23.13 -14.77 -45.37
C LYS A 220 22.99 -13.42 -44.68
N ASP A 221 21.89 -13.21 -43.95
CA ASP A 221 21.69 -11.98 -43.17
C ASP A 221 22.70 -11.91 -42.03
N ALA A 222 22.92 -13.04 -41.34
CA ALA A 222 23.90 -13.13 -40.27
C ALA A 222 25.32 -12.79 -40.75
N GLU A 223 25.76 -13.38 -41.86
CA GLU A 223 27.05 -13.08 -42.49
C GLU A 223 27.19 -11.57 -42.79
N ASN A 224 26.18 -10.96 -43.39
CA ASN A 224 26.20 -9.54 -43.72
C ASN A 224 26.30 -8.66 -42.45
N TYR A 225 25.57 -9.00 -41.40
CA TYR A 225 25.64 -8.27 -40.14
C TYR A 225 27.00 -8.43 -39.44
N PHE A 226 27.53 -9.65 -39.35
CA PHE A 226 28.87 -9.86 -38.78
C PHE A 226 29.96 -9.18 -39.61
N LEU A 227 29.84 -9.13 -40.94
CA LEU A 227 30.77 -8.39 -41.79
C LEU A 227 30.75 -6.89 -41.49
N LYS A 228 29.56 -6.30 -41.29
CA LYS A 228 29.42 -4.89 -40.88
C LYS A 228 30.07 -4.64 -39.52
N ALA A 229 29.84 -5.52 -38.54
CA ALA A 229 30.45 -5.42 -37.22
C ALA A 229 31.99 -5.53 -37.30
N LEU A 230 32.51 -6.46 -38.12
CA LEU A 230 33.94 -6.68 -38.30
C LEU A 230 34.64 -5.46 -38.91
N LYS A 231 34.04 -4.87 -39.95
CA LYS A 231 34.56 -3.63 -40.57
C LYS A 231 34.66 -2.49 -39.56
N ILE A 232 33.67 -2.36 -38.68
CA ILE A 232 33.68 -1.37 -37.61
C ILE A 232 34.80 -1.66 -36.60
N SER A 233 34.95 -2.91 -36.16
CA SER A 233 35.98 -3.26 -35.16
C SER A 233 37.41 -3.16 -35.67
N GLN A 234 37.62 -3.25 -36.98
CA GLN A 234 38.93 -3.15 -37.62
C GLN A 234 39.36 -1.72 -37.97
N ASN A 235 38.43 -0.76 -37.93
CA ASN A 235 38.76 0.63 -38.22
C ASN A 235 39.35 1.32 -36.97
N PRO A 236 40.63 1.76 -37.01
CA PRO A 236 41.29 2.37 -35.86
C PRO A 236 40.68 3.72 -35.44
N ASP A 237 40.09 4.46 -36.38
CA ASP A 237 39.53 5.80 -36.13
C ASP A 237 38.28 5.76 -35.26
N TYR A 238 37.61 4.60 -35.20
CA TYR A 238 36.39 4.43 -34.42
C TYR A 238 36.64 4.16 -32.94
N GLY A 239 37.88 3.86 -32.53
CA GLY A 239 38.20 3.65 -31.11
C GLY A 239 37.31 2.60 -30.42
N VAL A 240 36.93 1.54 -31.13
CA VAL A 240 36.07 0.47 -30.60
C VAL A 240 36.91 -0.48 -29.74
N PRO A 241 36.43 -0.88 -28.54
CA PRO A 241 37.18 -1.78 -27.67
C PRO A 241 37.52 -3.13 -28.33
N LYS A 242 38.75 -3.63 -28.11
CA LYS A 242 39.24 -4.90 -28.67
C LYS A 242 38.33 -6.11 -28.40
N ARG A 243 37.60 -6.11 -27.27
CA ARG A 243 36.62 -7.16 -26.92
C ARG A 243 35.57 -7.39 -28.00
N ILE A 244 35.19 -6.35 -28.76
CA ILE A 244 34.19 -6.45 -29.82
C ILE A 244 34.68 -7.35 -30.94
N ASN A 245 35.94 -7.22 -31.34
CA ASN A 245 36.54 -8.09 -32.36
C ASN A 245 36.58 -9.56 -31.89
N ILE A 246 36.90 -9.80 -30.62
CA ILE A 246 36.90 -11.14 -30.02
C ILE A 246 35.50 -11.77 -30.10
N THR A 247 34.47 -11.01 -29.71
CA THR A 247 33.07 -11.46 -29.83
C THR A 247 32.72 -11.79 -31.27
N ILE A 248 33.03 -10.93 -32.24
CA ILE A 248 32.73 -11.18 -33.66
C ILE A 248 33.41 -12.45 -34.17
N LEU A 249 34.67 -12.68 -33.81
CA LEU A 249 35.39 -13.91 -34.20
C LEU A 249 34.75 -15.17 -33.57
N SER A 250 34.29 -15.07 -32.32
CA SER A 250 33.53 -16.15 -31.66
C SER A 250 32.22 -16.45 -32.39
N GLU A 251 31.46 -15.42 -32.78
CA GLU A 251 30.22 -15.61 -33.54
C GLU A 251 30.48 -16.22 -34.93
N TYR A 252 31.56 -15.85 -35.62
CA TYR A 252 31.95 -16.50 -36.87
C TYR A 252 32.30 -17.98 -36.67
N ALA A 253 32.93 -18.35 -35.55
CA ALA A 253 33.23 -19.75 -35.26
C ALA A 253 31.94 -20.58 -35.18
N TRP A 254 30.93 -20.10 -34.46
CA TRP A 254 29.61 -20.75 -34.39
C TRP A 254 28.89 -20.76 -35.74
N LEU A 255 28.92 -19.66 -36.47
CA LEU A 255 28.33 -19.59 -37.80
C LEU A 255 28.92 -20.64 -38.75
N TYR A 256 30.24 -20.79 -38.77
CA TYR A 256 30.88 -21.82 -39.61
C TYR A 256 30.58 -23.23 -39.13
N TYR A 257 30.46 -23.43 -37.82
CA TYR A 257 30.03 -24.71 -37.26
C TYR A 257 28.63 -25.09 -37.77
N ASP A 258 27.67 -24.15 -37.73
CA ASP A 258 26.29 -24.37 -38.22
C ASP A 258 26.23 -24.64 -39.73
N GLN A 259 27.16 -24.04 -40.49
CA GLN A 259 27.34 -24.31 -41.92
C GLN A 259 28.08 -25.64 -42.21
N LYS A 260 28.41 -26.43 -41.18
CA LYS A 260 29.20 -27.66 -41.27
C LYS A 260 30.62 -27.47 -41.81
N LYS A 261 31.15 -26.25 -41.72
CA LYS A 261 32.51 -25.87 -42.10
C LYS A 261 33.44 -25.96 -40.89
N TYR A 262 33.54 -27.15 -40.30
CA TYR A 262 34.16 -27.37 -39.00
C TYR A 262 35.62 -26.92 -38.91
N ARG A 263 36.41 -27.09 -39.98
CA ARG A 263 37.80 -26.64 -40.02
C ARG A 263 37.91 -25.10 -39.92
N GLN A 264 37.01 -24.37 -40.56
CA GLN A 264 36.95 -22.90 -40.47
C GLN A 264 36.43 -22.45 -39.09
N ALA A 265 35.47 -23.18 -38.52
CA ALA A 265 34.98 -22.91 -37.17
C ALA A 265 36.12 -22.96 -36.15
N VAL A 266 36.96 -24.00 -36.20
CA VAL A 266 38.16 -24.13 -35.35
C VAL A 266 39.16 -23.00 -35.59
N GLU A 267 39.43 -22.64 -36.85
CA GLU A 267 40.37 -21.56 -37.19
C GLU A 267 39.94 -20.21 -36.57
N TYR A 268 38.66 -19.86 -36.70
CA TYR A 268 38.11 -18.64 -36.10
C TYR A 268 38.09 -18.71 -34.57
N ALA A 269 37.76 -19.86 -34.00
CA ALA A 269 37.80 -20.06 -32.55
C ALA A 269 39.22 -19.85 -31.98
N GLN A 270 40.24 -20.37 -32.65
CA GLN A 270 41.65 -20.20 -32.26
C GLN A 270 42.11 -18.75 -32.37
N LYS A 271 41.72 -18.02 -33.43
CA LYS A 271 42.00 -16.57 -33.56
C LYS A 271 41.39 -15.76 -32.42
N ALA A 272 40.15 -16.08 -32.05
CA ALA A 272 39.47 -15.46 -30.92
C ALA A 272 40.16 -15.80 -29.59
N GLU A 273 40.51 -17.08 -29.38
CA GLU A 273 41.19 -17.56 -28.16
C GLU A 273 42.54 -16.87 -27.96
N GLN A 274 43.33 -16.69 -29.02
CA GLN A 274 44.62 -16.00 -28.96
C GLN A 274 44.47 -14.54 -28.52
N SER A 275 43.43 -13.87 -29.02
CA SER A 275 43.13 -12.47 -28.65
C SER A 275 42.61 -12.37 -27.21
N GLU A 276 41.75 -13.30 -26.80
CA GLU A 276 41.15 -13.34 -25.45
C GLU A 276 42.19 -13.68 -24.36
N LYS A 277 43.28 -14.38 -24.67
CA LYS A 277 44.40 -14.56 -23.71
C LYS A 277 45.00 -13.23 -23.22
N THR A 278 44.90 -12.18 -24.02
CA THR A 278 45.38 -10.83 -23.64
C THR A 278 44.33 -10.02 -22.86
N LEU A 279 43.07 -10.42 -22.93
CA LEU A 279 41.92 -9.75 -22.33
C LEU A 279 40.97 -10.82 -21.78
N SER A 280 41.17 -11.20 -20.52
CA SER A 280 40.45 -12.31 -19.88
C SER A 280 38.93 -12.06 -19.85
N ILE A 281 38.19 -12.76 -20.72
CA ILE A 281 36.73 -12.77 -20.86
C ILE A 281 36.25 -14.24 -20.76
N PRO A 282 36.08 -14.78 -19.53
CA PRO A 282 35.84 -16.20 -19.29
C PRO A 282 34.61 -16.80 -20.00
N TYR A 283 33.53 -16.04 -20.16
CA TYR A 283 32.32 -16.51 -20.84
C TYR A 283 32.55 -16.76 -22.33
N ILE A 284 33.23 -15.84 -23.02
CA ILE A 284 33.60 -16.05 -24.44
C ILE A 284 34.57 -17.22 -24.53
N ARG A 285 35.56 -17.32 -23.63
CA ARG A 285 36.50 -18.46 -23.61
C ARG A 285 35.77 -19.81 -23.47
N ARG A 286 34.74 -19.90 -22.63
CA ARG A 286 33.89 -21.09 -22.53
C ARG A 286 33.24 -21.41 -23.88
N ASP A 287 32.64 -20.43 -24.54
CA ASP A 287 31.95 -20.63 -25.82
C ASP A 287 32.92 -21.07 -26.93
N LEU A 288 34.14 -20.51 -26.93
CA LEU A 288 35.22 -20.91 -27.84
C LEU A 288 35.66 -22.36 -27.60
N TYR A 289 35.74 -22.80 -26.33
CA TYR A 289 36.04 -24.19 -26.01
C TYR A 289 34.92 -25.12 -26.46
N GLU A 290 33.66 -24.70 -26.31
CA GLU A 290 32.50 -25.48 -26.73
C GLU A 290 32.49 -25.70 -28.24
N VAL A 291 32.58 -24.62 -29.04
CA VAL A 291 32.56 -24.73 -30.50
C VAL A 291 33.77 -25.50 -31.03
N SER A 292 34.95 -25.34 -30.40
CA SER A 292 36.15 -26.10 -30.75
C SER A 292 35.97 -27.59 -30.49
N PHE A 293 35.51 -27.96 -29.29
CA PHE A 293 35.20 -29.33 -28.92
C PHE A 293 34.23 -29.98 -29.91
N LYS A 294 33.08 -29.33 -30.15
CA LYS A 294 32.05 -29.82 -31.08
C LYS A 294 32.61 -29.97 -32.50
N SER A 295 33.36 -28.99 -32.99
CA SER A 295 33.97 -29.05 -34.32
C SER A 295 34.97 -30.19 -34.45
N TYR A 296 35.81 -30.44 -33.44
CA TYR A 296 36.76 -31.56 -33.46
C TYR A 296 36.09 -32.93 -33.38
N VAL A 297 34.93 -33.05 -32.74
CA VAL A 297 34.10 -34.28 -32.80
C VAL A 297 33.71 -34.56 -34.25
N GLU A 298 33.15 -33.57 -34.94
CA GLU A 298 32.69 -33.71 -36.34
C GLU A 298 33.84 -33.96 -37.33
N LEU A 299 35.05 -33.50 -37.02
CA LEU A 299 36.26 -33.77 -37.79
C LEU A 299 36.90 -35.14 -37.50
N GLY A 300 36.44 -35.87 -36.47
CA GLY A 300 37.02 -37.14 -36.03
C GLY A 300 38.35 -37.01 -35.26
N GLU A 301 38.72 -35.80 -34.84
CA GLU A 301 39.99 -35.50 -34.15
C GLU A 301 39.85 -35.73 -32.63
N LYS A 302 39.87 -37.01 -32.22
CA LYS A 302 39.54 -37.46 -30.84
C LYS A 302 40.36 -36.78 -29.73
N GLU A 303 41.68 -36.66 -29.88
CA GLU A 303 42.54 -36.08 -28.84
C GLU A 303 42.28 -34.58 -28.65
N ALA A 304 42.11 -33.84 -29.75
CA ALA A 304 41.78 -32.42 -29.72
C ALA A 304 40.38 -32.20 -29.11
N SER A 305 39.40 -33.01 -29.51
CA SER A 305 38.05 -33.00 -28.94
C SER A 305 38.08 -33.22 -27.42
N LYS A 306 38.75 -34.27 -26.94
CA LYS A 306 38.87 -34.58 -25.50
C LYS A 306 39.51 -33.44 -24.72
N LYS A 307 40.57 -32.83 -25.27
CA LYS A 307 41.23 -31.66 -24.65
C LYS A 307 40.24 -30.51 -24.48
N TYR A 308 39.54 -30.10 -25.53
CA TYR A 308 38.61 -28.96 -25.48
C TYR A 308 37.36 -29.26 -24.65
N MET A 309 36.87 -30.50 -24.64
CA MET A 309 35.76 -30.93 -23.77
C MET A 309 36.11 -30.75 -22.28
N ASN A 310 37.32 -31.15 -21.88
CA ASN A 310 37.79 -30.99 -20.51
C ASN A 310 37.96 -29.52 -20.12
N LEU A 311 38.47 -28.68 -21.03
CA LEU A 311 38.60 -27.24 -20.82
C LEU A 311 37.22 -26.57 -20.68
N TYR A 312 36.28 -26.91 -21.57
CA TYR A 312 34.90 -26.45 -21.52
C TYR A 312 34.23 -26.82 -20.20
N THR A 313 34.25 -28.12 -19.83
CA THR A 313 33.55 -28.62 -18.63
C THR A 313 34.06 -27.93 -17.37
N LYS A 314 35.39 -27.88 -17.19
CA LYS A 314 36.00 -27.21 -16.02
C LYS A 314 35.62 -25.74 -15.92
N LEU A 315 35.67 -25.02 -17.04
CA LEU A 315 35.35 -23.60 -17.06
C LEU A 315 33.85 -23.36 -16.87
N ASN A 316 33.00 -24.15 -17.51
CA ASN A 316 31.55 -24.06 -17.39
C ASN A 316 31.09 -24.29 -15.94
N ASP A 317 31.58 -25.34 -15.28
CA ASP A 317 31.26 -25.62 -13.88
C ASP A 317 31.69 -24.47 -12.96
N SER A 318 32.86 -23.89 -13.22
CA SER A 318 33.33 -22.70 -12.48
C SER A 318 32.41 -21.50 -12.69
N LEU A 319 32.01 -21.22 -13.92
CA LEU A 319 31.16 -20.07 -14.25
C LEU A 319 29.74 -20.22 -13.68
N VAL A 320 29.13 -21.39 -13.83
CA VAL A 320 27.78 -21.67 -13.29
C VAL A 320 27.77 -21.57 -11.77
N ASN A 321 28.83 -22.04 -11.09
CA ASN A 321 28.94 -21.91 -9.64
C ASN A 321 29.12 -20.45 -9.19
N GLU A 322 29.87 -19.64 -9.94
CA GLU A 322 29.98 -18.21 -9.66
C GLU A 322 28.66 -17.47 -9.91
N GLU A 323 27.97 -17.76 -11.02
CA GLU A 323 26.67 -17.17 -11.36
C GLU A 323 25.59 -17.47 -10.29
N LYS A 324 25.53 -18.71 -9.80
CA LYS A 324 24.63 -19.06 -8.69
C LYS A 324 24.91 -18.24 -7.43
N LYS A 325 26.17 -17.92 -7.13
CA LYS A 325 26.52 -17.10 -5.96
C LYS A 325 26.14 -15.63 -6.17
N THR A 326 26.37 -15.08 -7.36
CA THR A 326 26.10 -13.67 -7.68
C THR A 326 24.60 -13.37 -7.74
N ILE A 327 23.75 -14.34 -8.10
CA ILE A 327 22.29 -14.16 -8.17
C ILE A 327 21.62 -14.49 -6.83
N ASN A 328 21.82 -15.69 -6.28
CA ASN A 328 20.97 -16.20 -5.18
C ASN A 328 21.10 -15.40 -3.88
N SER A 329 22.32 -14.97 -3.53
CA SER A 329 22.56 -14.24 -2.27
C SER A 329 21.91 -12.84 -2.28
N PRO A 330 22.13 -12.01 -3.32
CA PRO A 330 21.38 -10.77 -3.50
C PRO A 330 19.87 -10.93 -3.59
N VAL A 331 19.36 -11.89 -4.37
CA VAL A 331 17.91 -12.11 -4.55
C VAL A 331 17.27 -12.40 -3.20
N LYS A 332 17.84 -13.33 -2.42
CA LYS A 332 17.33 -13.66 -1.08
C LYS A 332 17.27 -12.41 -0.19
N GLN A 333 18.34 -11.62 -0.13
CA GLN A 333 18.39 -10.42 0.69
C GLN A 333 17.36 -9.35 0.26
N ILE A 334 17.12 -9.20 -1.04
CA ILE A 334 16.13 -8.25 -1.57
C ILE A 334 14.72 -8.72 -1.22
N LEU A 335 14.42 -10.01 -1.39
CA LEU A 335 13.14 -10.62 -1.03
C LEU A 335 12.88 -10.55 0.48
N ASP A 336 13.89 -10.83 1.32
CA ASP A 336 13.77 -10.73 2.78
C ASP A 336 13.43 -9.29 3.20
N LYS A 337 14.13 -8.28 2.67
CA LYS A 337 13.82 -6.86 2.92
C LYS A 337 12.40 -6.46 2.47
N GLN A 338 11.96 -6.94 1.31
CA GLN A 338 10.60 -6.69 0.83
C GLN A 338 9.55 -7.36 1.72
N GLY A 339 9.81 -8.58 2.19
CA GLY A 339 8.97 -9.32 3.13
C GLY A 339 8.85 -8.63 4.49
N GLU A 340 9.96 -8.15 5.05
CA GLU A 340 9.95 -7.36 6.29
C GLU A 340 9.13 -6.07 6.14
N ALA A 341 9.31 -5.32 5.04
CA ALA A 341 8.52 -4.11 4.78
C ALA A 341 7.02 -4.41 4.62
N TYR A 342 6.67 -5.52 3.98
CA TYR A 342 5.29 -5.96 3.81
C TYR A 342 4.62 -6.34 5.13
N THR A 343 5.30 -7.14 5.97
CA THR A 343 4.77 -7.54 7.28
C THR A 343 4.55 -6.32 8.19
N TRP A 344 5.47 -5.35 8.17
CA TRP A 344 5.33 -4.11 8.92
C TRP A 344 4.11 -3.27 8.49
N ASN A 345 3.81 -3.21 7.18
CA ASN A 345 2.62 -2.53 6.68
C ASN A 345 1.32 -3.23 7.10
N ILE A 346 1.28 -4.56 7.11
CA ILE A 346 0.12 -5.32 7.61
C ILE A 346 -0.11 -5.04 9.09
N GLN A 347 0.94 -5.03 9.91
CA GLN A 347 0.83 -4.73 11.34
C GLN A 347 0.19 -3.35 11.59
N LYS A 348 0.55 -2.33 10.80
CA LYS A 348 -0.09 -1.00 10.87
C LYS A 348 -1.57 -1.02 10.53
N ILE A 349 -1.95 -1.74 9.47
CA ILE A 349 -3.36 -1.87 9.07
C ILE A 349 -4.15 -2.55 10.18
N ILE A 350 -3.61 -3.63 10.76
CA ILE A 350 -4.23 -4.33 11.90
C ILE A 350 -4.39 -3.38 13.09
N MET A 351 -3.35 -2.65 13.48
CA MET A 351 -3.41 -1.69 14.58
C MET A 351 -4.46 -0.59 14.34
N PHE A 352 -4.51 -0.03 13.13
CA PHE A 352 -5.49 1.00 12.77
C PHE A 352 -6.92 0.46 12.82
N SER A 353 -7.15 -0.72 12.24
CA SER A 353 -8.46 -1.38 12.24
C SER A 353 -8.94 -1.72 13.66
N GLY A 354 -8.05 -2.20 14.53
CA GLY A 354 -8.34 -2.46 15.93
C GLY A 354 -8.70 -1.19 16.70
N GLY A 355 -8.00 -0.08 16.45
CA GLY A 355 -8.32 1.22 17.02
C GLY A 355 -9.71 1.73 16.60
N CYS A 356 -10.03 1.64 15.31
CA CYS A 356 -11.36 2.01 14.80
C CYS A 356 -12.48 1.16 15.43
N MET A 357 -12.26 -0.16 15.56
CA MET A 357 -13.23 -1.06 16.19
C MET A 357 -13.46 -0.70 17.67
N ALA A 358 -12.39 -0.40 18.42
CA ALA A 358 -12.49 0.01 19.82
C ALA A 358 -13.28 1.31 19.98
N VAL A 359 -13.08 2.30 19.10
CA VAL A 359 -13.84 3.56 19.09
C VAL A 359 -15.33 3.32 18.79
N LEU A 360 -15.64 2.45 17.83
CA LEU A 360 -17.03 2.10 17.51
C LEU A 360 -17.72 1.40 18.70
N LEU A 361 -17.03 0.47 19.35
CA LEU A 361 -17.55 -0.21 20.55
C LEU A 361 -17.76 0.77 21.70
N ALA A 362 -16.78 1.64 21.98
CA ALA A 362 -16.90 2.67 23.02
C ALA A 362 -18.05 3.66 22.72
N GLY A 363 -18.18 4.09 21.46
CA GLY A 363 -19.28 4.94 21.00
C GLY A 363 -20.65 4.27 21.16
N GLY A 364 -20.76 2.99 20.78
CA GLY A 364 -21.96 2.17 20.98
C GLY A 364 -22.35 2.04 22.45
N LEU A 365 -21.38 1.70 23.31
CA LEU A 365 -21.58 1.62 24.76
C LEU A 365 -22.00 2.96 25.36
N PHE A 366 -21.40 4.06 24.93
CA PHE A 366 -21.74 5.41 25.37
C PHE A 366 -23.18 5.80 24.97
N LEU A 367 -23.57 5.55 23.71
CA LEU A 367 -24.93 5.82 23.23
C LEU A 367 -25.96 4.95 23.96
N TRP A 368 -25.65 3.68 24.21
CA TRP A 368 -26.51 2.78 24.97
C TRP A 368 -26.72 3.26 26.40
N ASN A 369 -25.63 3.61 27.10
CA ASN A 369 -25.70 4.16 28.46
C ASN A 369 -26.48 5.47 28.52
N ARG A 370 -26.29 6.36 27.54
CA ARG A 370 -27.02 7.63 27.44
C ARG A 370 -28.52 7.40 27.23
N ASN A 371 -28.89 6.47 26.36
CA ASN A 371 -30.30 6.13 26.10
C ASN A 371 -30.95 5.45 27.31
N LYS A 372 -30.23 4.57 28.02
CA LYS A 372 -30.69 3.95 29.27
C LYS A 372 -31.00 5.01 30.34
N LYS A 373 -30.09 5.97 30.56
CA LYS A 373 -30.30 7.09 31.50
C LYS A 373 -31.51 7.95 31.11
N LYS A 374 -31.66 8.28 29.82
CA LYS A 374 -32.82 9.04 29.33
C LYS A 374 -34.14 8.30 29.56
N LEU A 375 -34.17 6.99 29.35
CA LEU A 375 -35.37 6.17 29.55
C LEU A 375 -35.77 6.12 31.04
N HIS A 376 -34.81 5.95 31.94
CA HIS A 376 -35.07 5.92 33.38
C HIS A 376 -35.59 7.26 33.93
N LYS A 377 -35.04 8.39 33.46
CA LYS A 377 -35.58 9.72 33.82
C LYS A 377 -37.08 9.87 33.51
N LYS A 378 -37.58 9.25 32.44
CA LYS A 378 -39.01 9.28 32.11
C LYS A 378 -39.84 8.48 33.12
N TYR A 379 -39.32 7.34 33.56
CA TYR A 379 -39.93 6.56 34.64
C TYR A 379 -39.99 7.38 35.94
N ASP A 380 -38.88 8.01 36.34
CA ASP A 380 -38.81 8.83 37.56
C ASP A 380 -39.86 9.95 37.56
N ILE A 381 -40.07 10.61 36.43
CA ILE A 381 -41.09 11.66 36.26
C ILE A 381 -42.50 11.09 36.53
N VAL A 382 -42.83 9.93 35.97
CA VAL A 382 -44.15 9.31 36.17
C VAL A 382 -44.35 8.93 37.63
N ILE A 383 -43.35 8.32 38.27
CA ILE A 383 -43.42 7.97 39.70
C ILE A 383 -43.56 9.22 40.58
N LYS A 384 -42.80 10.28 40.30
CA LYS A 384 -42.90 11.56 41.02
C LYS A 384 -44.31 12.15 40.91
N ASN A 385 -44.90 12.14 39.71
CA ASN A 385 -46.25 12.65 39.47
C ASN A 385 -47.30 11.81 40.21
N LEU A 386 -47.15 10.48 40.24
CA LEU A 386 -48.04 9.60 41.00
C LEU A 386 -47.92 9.87 42.51
N LYS A 387 -46.71 9.97 43.06
CA LYS A 387 -46.47 10.33 44.47
C LYS A 387 -47.14 11.65 44.85
N ALA A 388 -46.94 12.70 44.05
CA ALA A 388 -47.54 14.02 44.31
C ALA A 388 -49.08 14.00 44.26
N ALA A 389 -49.67 13.27 43.31
CA ALA A 389 -51.13 13.14 43.21
C ALA A 389 -51.74 12.43 44.44
N HIS A 390 -51.04 11.43 44.99
CA HIS A 390 -51.45 10.72 46.19
C HIS A 390 -51.31 11.57 47.46
N GLN A 391 -50.26 12.41 47.56
CA GLN A 391 -50.10 13.35 48.68
C GLN A 391 -51.19 14.44 48.71
N LEU A 392 -51.56 15.00 47.55
CA LEU A 392 -52.65 15.98 47.43
C LEU A 392 -54.01 15.39 47.84
N GLN A 393 -54.26 14.11 47.55
CA GLN A 393 -55.49 13.43 47.98
C GLN A 393 -55.53 13.15 49.49
N ALA A 394 -54.39 12.91 50.12
CA ALA A 394 -54.29 12.71 51.56
C ALA A 394 -54.54 14.01 52.36
N GLU A 395 -54.17 15.18 51.82
CA GLU A 395 -54.40 16.49 52.46
C GLU A 395 -55.86 17.00 52.35
N THR A 396 -56.70 16.40 51.49
CA THR A 396 -58.07 16.88 51.23
C THR A 396 -59.13 16.30 52.19
N ILE A 397 -58.77 15.43 53.15
CA ILE A 397 -59.74 14.70 54.00
C ILE A 397 -60.12 15.45 55.31
N THR A 398 -59.55 16.63 55.62
CA THR A 398 -59.80 17.33 56.90
C THR A 398 -60.38 18.74 56.74
N ARG A 399 -61.68 18.88 56.39
CA ARG A 399 -62.62 19.91 56.91
C ARG A 399 -63.99 19.89 56.20
N PRO A 400 -65.12 20.18 56.90
CA PRO A 400 -66.43 20.29 56.27
C PRO A 400 -66.78 21.72 55.81
N GLU A 401 -67.43 21.75 54.65
CA GLU A 401 -68.44 22.64 54.04
C GLU A 401 -68.39 24.19 53.99
N VAL A 402 -68.57 24.65 52.72
CA VAL A 402 -69.34 25.78 52.14
C VAL A 402 -68.86 27.23 52.34
N SER A 403 -68.50 27.88 51.21
CA SER A 403 -69.04 29.20 50.82
C SER A 403 -68.78 29.51 49.34
N SER A 404 -69.65 30.37 48.79
CA SER A 404 -69.97 30.62 47.39
C SER A 404 -69.20 31.79 46.75
N GLU A 405 -69.07 31.67 45.42
CA GLU A 405 -68.99 32.72 44.38
C GLU A 405 -67.81 33.72 44.32
N LYS A 406 -67.10 33.73 43.19
CA LYS A 406 -67.25 34.80 42.18
C LYS A 406 -66.72 34.40 40.79
N SER A 407 -67.49 34.85 39.81
CA SER A 407 -67.45 34.73 38.35
C SER A 407 -66.26 35.41 37.67
N ILE A 408 -65.78 34.86 36.54
CA ILE A 408 -65.68 35.55 35.24
C ILE A 408 -66.12 34.58 34.12
N SER A 409 -66.87 35.14 33.17
CA SER A 409 -67.60 34.60 32.02
C SER A 409 -66.79 33.75 31.04
N ILE A 410 -67.39 32.64 30.55
CA ILE A 410 -67.66 32.34 29.13
C ILE A 410 -68.81 31.31 29.06
N THR A 411 -69.63 31.48 28.02
CA THR A 411 -70.97 31.00 27.66
C THR A 411 -71.33 29.51 27.76
N ASP A 412 -72.64 29.33 27.89
CA ASP A 412 -73.49 28.12 27.79
C ASP A 412 -73.57 27.25 29.05
N GLU A 413 -74.65 27.40 29.81
CA GLU A 413 -75.02 26.57 30.99
C GLU A 413 -74.99 25.06 30.67
N THR A 414 -75.20 24.73 29.40
CA THR A 414 -75.05 23.39 28.83
C THR A 414 -73.61 22.87 28.91
N VAL A 415 -72.60 23.70 28.63
CA VAL A 415 -71.17 23.32 28.73
C VAL A 415 -70.81 22.99 30.17
N LYS A 416 -71.20 23.83 31.12
CA LYS A 416 -70.95 23.61 32.56
C LYS A 416 -71.58 22.29 33.02
N THR A 417 -72.83 22.05 32.62
CA THR A 417 -73.57 20.81 32.92
C THR A 417 -72.84 19.58 32.37
N ILE A 418 -72.37 19.63 31.12
CA ILE A 418 -71.64 18.52 30.49
C ILE A 418 -70.29 18.29 31.18
N LEU A 419 -69.57 19.35 31.54
CA LEU A 419 -68.31 19.23 32.28
C LEU A 419 -68.51 18.55 33.64
N THR A 420 -69.55 18.91 34.39
CA THR A 420 -69.88 18.24 35.66
C THR A 420 -70.28 16.77 35.45
N LYS A 421 -71.02 16.46 34.38
CA LYS A 421 -71.34 15.06 34.04
C LYS A 421 -70.09 14.28 33.61
N LEU A 422 -69.15 14.90 32.91
CA LEU A 422 -67.86 14.32 32.54
C LEU A 422 -67.01 14.02 33.80
N GLU A 423 -66.98 14.91 34.78
CA GLU A 423 -66.30 14.65 36.06
C GLU A 423 -66.91 13.46 36.81
N LYS A 424 -68.25 13.35 36.83
CA LYS A 424 -68.94 12.18 37.39
C LYS A 424 -68.59 10.91 36.62
N PHE A 425 -68.52 10.98 35.29
CA PHE A 425 -68.10 9.88 34.45
C PHE A 425 -66.67 9.43 34.74
N GLU A 426 -65.72 10.37 34.85
CA GLU A 426 -64.32 10.10 35.22
C GLU A 426 -64.25 9.38 36.57
N LYS A 427 -64.95 9.89 37.60
CA LYS A 427 -64.99 9.25 38.93
C LYS A 427 -65.64 7.86 38.93
N SER A 428 -66.62 7.63 38.04
CA SER A 428 -67.34 6.35 37.95
C SER A 428 -66.52 5.20 37.33
N ARG A 429 -65.35 5.49 36.75
CA ARG A 429 -64.50 4.52 36.04
C ARG A 429 -65.14 3.82 34.84
N LYS A 430 -66.32 4.27 34.39
CA LYS A 430 -67.01 3.74 33.19
C LYS A 430 -66.18 3.87 31.91
N PHE A 431 -65.09 4.64 31.92
CA PHE A 431 -64.12 4.71 30.82
C PHE A 431 -63.37 3.39 30.55
N THR A 432 -63.38 2.42 31.48
CA THR A 432 -62.75 1.10 31.28
C THR A 432 -63.63 0.13 30.48
N ARG A 433 -64.87 0.50 30.15
CA ARG A 433 -65.76 -0.30 29.29
C ARG A 433 -65.20 -0.44 27.88
N LYS A 434 -65.23 -1.66 27.32
CA LYS A 434 -64.70 -1.97 25.98
C LYS A 434 -65.58 -1.43 24.85
N ASP A 435 -66.88 -1.32 25.07
CA ASP A 435 -67.90 -0.82 24.14
C ASP A 435 -68.05 0.72 24.17
N LEU A 436 -67.23 1.42 24.97
CA LEU A 436 -67.30 2.87 25.08
C LEU A 436 -66.88 3.57 23.77
N SER A 437 -67.85 4.18 23.10
CA SER A 437 -67.68 5.06 21.95
C SER A 437 -68.07 6.50 22.30
N LEU A 438 -67.65 7.46 21.46
CA LEU A 438 -68.07 8.86 21.58
C LEU A 438 -69.60 8.97 21.55
N THR A 439 -70.25 8.15 20.71
CA THR A 439 -71.71 8.05 20.60
C THR A 439 -72.34 7.56 21.89
N SER A 440 -71.85 6.47 22.47
CA SER A 440 -72.39 5.96 23.73
C SER A 440 -72.18 6.95 24.87
N LEU A 441 -71.04 7.64 24.92
CA LEU A 441 -70.78 8.65 25.95
C LEU A 441 -71.66 9.90 25.78
N ALA A 442 -71.88 10.36 24.54
CA ALA A 442 -72.79 11.47 24.28
C ALA A 442 -74.21 11.17 24.75
N ASN A 443 -74.69 9.94 24.47
CA ASN A 443 -75.99 9.47 24.95
C ASN A 443 -76.04 9.39 26.48
N ASP A 444 -75.03 8.80 27.13
CA ASP A 444 -74.94 8.71 28.60
C ASP A 444 -74.96 10.10 29.29
N LEU A 445 -74.46 11.13 28.61
CA LEU A 445 -74.41 12.50 29.12
C LEU A 445 -75.62 13.35 28.68
N ASN A 446 -76.56 12.79 27.90
CA ASN A 446 -77.68 13.49 27.26
C ASN A 446 -77.22 14.70 26.42
N THR A 447 -76.31 14.46 25.47
CA THR A 447 -75.81 15.45 24.50
C THR A 447 -75.58 14.82 23.12
N ASN A 448 -75.14 15.59 22.13
CA ASN A 448 -74.77 15.08 20.82
C ASN A 448 -73.23 14.90 20.68
N THR A 449 -72.81 14.01 19.78
CA THR A 449 -71.40 13.62 19.60
C THR A 449 -70.50 14.77 19.17
N ARG A 450 -71.00 15.67 18.32
CA ARG A 450 -70.26 16.84 17.85
C ARG A 450 -69.93 17.77 19.02
N TYR A 451 -70.94 18.12 19.80
CA TYR A 451 -70.81 19.04 20.92
C TYR A 451 -69.93 18.46 22.03
N LEU A 452 -70.09 17.16 22.34
CA LEU A 452 -69.21 16.48 23.30
C LEU A 452 -67.75 16.44 22.82
N SER A 453 -67.51 16.17 21.53
CA SER A 453 -66.15 16.16 20.98
C SER A 453 -65.51 17.55 21.01
N GLU A 454 -66.27 18.61 20.73
CA GLU A 454 -65.81 19.99 20.80
C GLU A 454 -65.47 20.37 22.25
N ILE A 455 -66.33 20.03 23.22
CA ILE A 455 -66.09 20.27 24.65
C ILE A 455 -64.86 19.50 25.15
N ILE A 456 -64.71 18.21 24.83
CA ILE A 456 -63.52 17.44 25.24
C ILE A 456 -62.26 18.05 24.63
N LYS A 457 -62.31 18.44 23.35
CA LYS A 457 -61.17 19.08 22.68
C LYS A 457 -60.79 20.40 23.32
N GLN A 458 -61.77 21.25 23.62
CA GLN A 458 -61.55 22.59 24.17
C GLN A 458 -61.13 22.56 25.64
N TYR A 459 -61.79 21.75 26.48
CA TYR A 459 -61.64 21.80 27.95
C TYR A 459 -60.76 20.69 28.52
N LYS A 460 -60.61 19.55 27.83
CA LYS A 460 -59.71 18.46 28.24
C LYS A 460 -58.44 18.41 27.37
N GLY A 461 -58.30 19.37 26.44
CA GLY A 461 -57.11 19.56 25.61
C GLY A 461 -56.77 18.41 24.66
N ASN A 462 -57.72 17.51 24.40
CA ASN A 462 -57.49 16.25 23.71
C ASN A 462 -58.67 15.86 22.82
N ASN A 463 -58.43 15.08 21.76
CA ASN A 463 -59.54 14.42 21.07
C ASN A 463 -60.13 13.31 21.96
N TYR A 464 -61.36 12.86 21.67
CA TYR A 464 -62.05 11.82 22.45
C TYR A 464 -61.16 10.59 22.73
N ASN A 465 -60.49 10.06 21.70
CA ASN A 465 -59.65 8.87 21.84
C ASN A 465 -58.47 9.10 22.80
N ASN A 466 -57.73 10.22 22.65
CA ASN A 466 -56.63 10.57 23.55
C ASN A 466 -57.13 10.83 24.98
N TYR A 467 -58.28 11.48 25.14
CA TYR A 467 -58.88 11.75 26.44
C TYR A 467 -59.23 10.44 27.19
N ILE A 468 -59.97 9.53 26.55
CA ILE A 468 -60.30 8.23 27.15
C ILE A 468 -59.04 7.40 27.39
N ASN A 469 -58.12 7.36 26.44
CA ASN A 469 -56.85 6.65 26.60
C ASN A 469 -56.03 7.19 27.78
N GLY A 470 -55.95 8.51 27.95
CA GLY A 470 -55.29 9.15 29.08
C GLY A 470 -55.90 8.72 30.42
N LEU A 471 -57.24 8.70 30.52
CA LEU A 471 -57.94 8.19 31.71
C LEU A 471 -57.64 6.71 31.99
N ARG A 472 -57.64 5.87 30.94
CA ARG A 472 -57.34 4.43 31.05
C ARG A 472 -55.90 4.17 31.48
N ILE A 473 -54.93 4.89 30.92
CA ILE A 473 -53.52 4.78 31.31
C ILE A 473 -53.33 5.28 32.74
N ASN A 474 -53.90 6.43 33.10
CA ASN A 474 -53.82 6.97 34.45
C ASN A 474 -54.38 5.98 35.49
N TYR A 475 -55.53 5.36 35.19
CA TYR A 475 -56.14 4.33 36.02
C TYR A 475 -55.20 3.14 36.25
N ILE A 476 -54.65 2.55 35.18
CA ILE A 476 -53.80 1.37 35.32
C ILE A 476 -52.44 1.71 35.96
N THR A 477 -51.87 2.89 35.71
CA THR A 477 -50.63 3.32 36.38
C THR A 477 -50.83 3.50 37.88
N ASN A 478 -51.98 4.05 38.30
CA ASN A 478 -52.33 4.13 39.72
C ASN A 478 -52.52 2.73 40.33
N LYS A 479 -53.23 1.82 39.65
CA LYS A 479 -53.37 0.44 40.13
C LYS A 479 -52.04 -0.30 40.26
N LEU A 480 -51.14 -0.15 39.29
CA LEU A 480 -49.80 -0.71 39.33
C LEU A 480 -48.95 -0.11 40.46
N TYR A 481 -49.14 1.18 40.77
CA TYR A 481 -48.45 1.88 41.84
C TYR A 481 -48.96 1.44 43.23
N GLU A 482 -50.27 1.51 43.45
CA GLU A 482 -50.95 1.24 44.73
C GLU A 482 -50.93 -0.23 45.13
N SER A 483 -51.09 -1.14 44.16
CA SER A 483 -51.41 -2.53 44.43
C SER A 483 -50.39 -3.49 43.81
N PRO A 484 -49.45 -4.05 44.61
CA PRO A 484 -48.41 -4.94 44.11
C PRO A 484 -48.92 -6.14 43.31
N ILE A 485 -50.11 -6.68 43.63
CA ILE A 485 -50.70 -7.80 42.89
C ILE A 485 -50.92 -7.49 41.41
N TYR A 486 -51.18 -6.22 41.06
CA TYR A 486 -51.33 -5.81 39.66
C TYR A 486 -50.02 -5.92 38.86
N ARG A 487 -48.86 -5.95 39.55
CA ARG A 487 -47.54 -6.11 38.94
C ARG A 487 -47.25 -7.56 38.52
N GLU A 488 -48.04 -8.52 39.01
CA GLU A 488 -47.92 -9.95 38.67
C GLU A 488 -48.81 -10.36 37.49
N TYR A 489 -49.80 -9.54 37.12
CA TYR A 489 -50.65 -9.85 35.98
C TYR A 489 -49.93 -9.72 34.63
N LYS A 490 -50.34 -10.56 33.68
CA LYS A 490 -49.89 -10.47 32.29
C LYS A 490 -50.30 -9.12 31.68
N ILE A 491 -49.45 -8.54 30.82
CA ILE A 491 -49.74 -7.25 30.14
C ILE A 491 -51.07 -7.29 29.37
N SER A 492 -51.43 -8.44 28.79
CA SER A 492 -52.72 -8.63 28.11
C SER A 492 -53.91 -8.45 29.07
N TYR A 493 -53.81 -8.94 30.30
CA TYR A 493 -54.83 -8.76 31.31
C TYR A 493 -54.92 -7.31 31.77
N LEU A 494 -53.79 -6.63 31.98
CA LEU A 494 -53.78 -5.21 32.34
C LEU A 494 -54.43 -4.34 31.26
N ALA A 495 -54.16 -4.63 29.98
CA ALA A 495 -54.79 -3.97 28.84
C ALA A 495 -56.32 -4.12 28.88
N GLU A 496 -56.80 -5.34 29.08
CA GLU A 496 -58.22 -5.65 29.22
C GLU A 496 -58.86 -4.96 30.43
N ALA A 497 -58.21 -5.01 31.59
CA ALA A 497 -58.70 -4.45 32.85
C ALA A 497 -58.85 -2.92 32.83
N CYS A 498 -58.08 -2.22 31.97
CA CYS A 498 -58.24 -0.78 31.76
C CYS A 498 -58.99 -0.43 30.46
N GLY A 499 -59.56 -1.41 29.76
CA GLY A 499 -60.50 -1.17 28.65
C GLY A 499 -59.90 -1.08 27.25
N PHE A 500 -58.66 -1.54 27.04
CA PHE A 500 -58.08 -1.64 25.69
C PHE A 500 -58.50 -2.92 24.97
N SER A 501 -58.65 -2.83 23.65
CA SER A 501 -59.05 -3.94 22.77
C SER A 501 -57.93 -4.93 22.49
N SER A 502 -56.66 -4.52 22.60
CA SER A 502 -55.51 -5.41 22.45
C SER A 502 -54.31 -4.98 23.29
N ARG A 503 -53.42 -5.94 23.53
CA ARG A 503 -52.14 -5.73 24.23
C ARG A 503 -51.25 -4.74 23.47
N GLU A 504 -51.24 -4.81 22.16
CA GLU A 504 -50.38 -4.02 21.28
C GLU A 504 -50.78 -2.55 21.32
N VAL A 505 -52.09 -2.26 21.19
CA VAL A 505 -52.62 -0.89 21.30
C VAL A 505 -52.35 -0.33 22.69
N PHE A 506 -52.59 -1.12 23.74
CA PHE A 506 -52.25 -0.73 25.11
C PHE A 506 -50.77 -0.38 25.26
N ALA A 507 -49.85 -1.23 24.79
CA ALA A 507 -48.41 -1.00 24.96
C ALA A 507 -47.93 0.28 24.23
N VAL A 508 -48.47 0.56 23.04
CA VAL A 508 -48.17 1.79 22.29
C VAL A 508 -48.69 3.02 23.02
N VAL A 509 -49.96 3.00 23.44
CA VAL A 509 -50.59 4.12 24.14
C VAL A 509 -49.94 4.35 25.51
N PHE A 510 -49.70 3.29 26.28
CA PHE A 510 -49.01 3.38 27.56
C PHE A 510 -47.63 4.03 27.41
N LYS A 511 -46.84 3.62 26.40
CA LYS A 511 -45.53 4.23 26.14
C LYS A 511 -45.61 5.68 25.66
N LYS A 512 -46.66 6.02 24.91
CA LYS A 512 -46.91 7.40 24.47
C LYS A 512 -47.23 8.31 25.67
N GLU A 513 -48.10 7.86 26.57
CA GLU A 513 -48.55 8.64 27.73
C GLU A 513 -47.50 8.69 28.87
N THR A 514 -46.80 7.58 29.14
CA THR A 514 -45.84 7.48 30.26
C THR A 514 -44.38 7.67 29.84
N GLY A 515 -44.09 7.60 28.54
CA GLY A 515 -42.73 7.66 28.01
C GLY A 515 -41.90 6.35 28.14
N VAL A 516 -42.43 5.31 28.80
CA VAL A 516 -41.78 4.00 29.02
C VAL A 516 -42.73 2.84 28.70
N SER A 517 -42.21 1.65 28.39
CA SER A 517 -43.10 0.50 28.12
C SER A 517 -43.75 -0.04 29.40
N PRO A 518 -44.92 -0.71 29.32
CA PRO A 518 -45.55 -1.35 30.48
C PRO A 518 -44.61 -2.29 31.22
N SER A 519 -43.87 -3.14 30.50
CA SER A 519 -42.91 -4.07 31.10
C SER A 519 -41.75 -3.36 31.80
N TYR A 520 -41.23 -2.26 31.23
CA TYR A 520 -40.20 -1.46 31.89
C TYR A 520 -40.74 -0.82 33.17
N PHE A 521 -41.94 -0.23 33.11
CA PHE A 521 -42.59 0.40 34.25
C PHE A 521 -42.82 -0.59 35.40
N ILE A 522 -43.40 -1.76 35.11
CA ILE A 522 -43.66 -2.80 36.11
C ILE A 522 -42.36 -3.34 36.72
N ASN A 523 -41.34 -3.63 35.89
CA ASN A 523 -40.09 -4.18 36.39
C ASN A 523 -39.35 -3.19 37.31
N ASN A 524 -39.37 -1.89 37.02
CA ASN A 524 -38.78 -0.90 37.93
C ASN A 524 -39.62 -0.74 39.19
N LEU A 525 -40.97 -0.74 39.11
CA LEU A 525 -41.81 -0.71 40.32
C LEU A 525 -41.56 -1.90 41.25
N LYS A 526 -41.31 -3.10 40.71
CA LYS A 526 -40.93 -4.28 41.51
C LYS A 526 -39.58 -4.09 42.19
N LYS A 527 -38.59 -3.52 41.48
CA LYS A 527 -37.27 -3.22 42.04
C LYS A 527 -37.35 -2.17 43.15
N ASP A 528 -38.06 -1.07 42.90
CA ASP A 528 -38.25 0.00 43.88
C ASP A 528 -38.92 -0.54 45.17
N SER A 529 -39.89 -1.46 45.04
CA SER A 529 -40.50 -2.11 46.22
C SER A 529 -39.55 -3.04 46.97
N MET A 530 -38.65 -3.73 46.27
CA MET A 530 -37.63 -4.58 46.92
C MET A 530 -36.58 -3.74 47.64
N GLU A 531 -36.17 -2.62 47.06
CA GLU A 531 -35.20 -1.69 47.67
C GLU A 531 -35.77 -1.01 48.93
N SER A 532 -37.05 -0.63 48.95
CA SER A 532 -37.71 -0.11 50.16
C SER A 532 -37.81 -1.16 51.29
N SER A 533 -38.18 -2.40 50.97
CA SER A 533 -38.27 -3.48 51.97
C SER A 533 -36.90 -3.85 52.56
N THR A 534 -35.83 -3.67 51.79
CA THR A 534 -34.46 -3.95 52.24
C THR A 534 -33.93 -2.83 53.15
N GLN A 535 -34.32 -1.57 52.92
CA GLN A 535 -33.96 -0.45 53.79
C GLN A 535 -34.66 -0.50 55.16
N ASP A 536 -35.94 -0.89 55.21
CA ASP A 536 -36.68 -1.05 56.47
C ASP A 536 -36.09 -2.17 57.34
N PHE A 537 -35.61 -3.26 56.73
CA PHE A 537 -34.95 -4.37 57.43
C PHE A 537 -33.57 -4.00 58.01
N ILE A 538 -32.88 -3.01 57.42
CA ILE A 538 -31.57 -2.54 57.90
C ILE A 538 -31.72 -1.49 59.01
N GLN A 539 -32.80 -0.70 59.02
CA GLN A 539 -33.05 0.31 60.05
C GLN A 539 -33.71 -0.22 61.33
N ASN A 540 -34.34 -1.39 61.27
CA ASN A 540 -34.89 -2.10 62.44
C ASN A 540 -34.47 -3.58 62.40
N PRO A 541 -33.20 -3.90 62.69
CA PRO A 541 -32.80 -5.26 62.96
C PRO A 541 -33.36 -5.65 64.34
N GLU A 542 -34.18 -6.69 64.40
CA GLU A 542 -34.63 -7.28 65.68
C GLU A 542 -33.48 -7.66 66.61
#